data_AF-A0A1E5WKD4-F1
#
_entry.id   AF-A0A1E5WKD4-F1
#
_cell.length_a   1.000
_cell.length_b   1.000
_cell.length_c   1.000
_cell.angle_alpha   90.00
_cell.angle_beta   90.00
_cell.angle_gamma   90.00
#
_symmetry.space_group_name_H-M   'P 1'
#
loop_
_entity.id
_entity.type
_entity.pdbx_description
1 polymer ?
#
loop_
_entity_poly.entity_id
_entity_poly.type
_entity_poly.pdbx_seq_one_letter_code
_entity_poly.pdbx_strand_id
1 'polypeptide(L)'
;MAPSPAKTGLFVGLNKGHVVTKREVPLRPSGRKGVSLSASRCNARSFFCCFCVDGCDRMTLVKRAWFVRHLIREVAGLAPYEKRITELLRVCKDKRALKLAKRKLGTHKRAKKKREEMADVLRRMRYASAFHSRILGGNTTKNLKNTCFG
;
A
#
# COMPACT_ATOMS: atom_id res chain seq x y z
N MET A 1 9.12 12.12 15.42
CA MET A 1 7.89 12.82 15.85
C MET A 1 8.36 14.00 16.68
N ALA A 2 7.88 15.22 16.43
CA ALA A 2 8.23 16.34 17.32
C ALA A 2 7.69 16.04 18.73
N PRO A 3 8.43 16.38 19.80
CA PRO A 3 7.93 16.17 21.16
C PRO A 3 6.61 16.93 21.31
N SER A 4 5.59 16.28 21.90
CA SER A 4 4.31 16.93 22.13
C SER A 4 4.52 18.17 23.01
N PRO A 5 3.84 19.30 22.73
CA PRO A 5 3.99 20.53 23.50
C PRO A 5 3.77 20.26 25.00
N ALA A 6 4.51 21.00 25.83
CA ALA A 6 4.40 20.89 27.29
C ALA A 6 2.97 21.23 27.73
N LYS A 7 2.47 20.49 28.72
CA LYS A 7 1.15 20.76 29.31
C LYS A 7 1.24 22.04 30.14
N THR A 8 0.23 22.90 30.04
CA THR A 8 0.22 24.24 30.62
C THR A 8 -0.30 24.31 32.06
N GLY A 9 -0.70 23.17 32.65
CA GLY A 9 -1.27 23.16 34.01
C GLY A 9 -2.70 23.69 34.09
N LEU A 10 -3.29 24.09 32.96
CA LEU A 10 -4.66 24.61 32.90
C LEU A 10 -5.69 23.48 32.93
N PHE A 11 -6.87 23.74 33.53
CA PHE A 11 -7.98 22.79 33.61
C PHE A 11 -8.70 22.60 32.26
N VAL A 12 -8.80 23.66 31.45
CA VAL A 12 -9.39 23.67 30.10
C VAL A 12 -8.41 24.22 29.07
N GLY A 13 -8.52 23.80 27.80
CA GLY A 13 -7.61 24.17 26.71
C GLY A 13 -6.98 22.98 25.97
N LEU A 14 -6.24 23.23 24.89
CA LEU A 14 -5.63 22.19 24.04
C LEU A 14 -4.44 21.48 24.73
N ASN A 15 -3.63 22.23 25.49
CA ASN A 15 -2.48 21.72 26.25
C ASN A 15 -2.80 21.54 27.74
N LYS A 16 -4.06 21.27 28.05
CA LYS A 16 -4.55 21.13 29.42
C LYS A 16 -3.97 19.92 30.15
N GLY A 17 -4.09 19.95 31.47
CA GLY A 17 -3.68 18.91 32.38
C GLY A 17 -2.36 19.21 33.07
N HIS A 18 -2.01 18.36 34.04
CA HIS A 18 -0.87 18.56 34.92
C HIS A 18 0.46 18.54 34.16
N VAL A 19 1.37 19.43 34.56
CA VAL A 19 2.72 19.57 33.97
C VAL A 19 3.51 18.30 34.26
N VAL A 20 3.56 17.40 33.29
CA VAL A 20 4.30 16.12 33.38
C VAL A 20 5.26 16.04 32.21
N THR A 21 6.55 15.84 32.49
CA THR A 21 7.56 15.50 31.50
C THR A 21 7.32 14.06 31.03
N LYS A 22 6.99 13.86 29.76
CA LYS A 22 6.76 12.52 29.22
C LYS A 22 8.11 11.84 28.95
N ARG A 23 8.34 10.69 29.58
CA ARG A 23 9.47 9.79 29.28
C ARG A 23 9.20 8.99 28.01
N GLU A 24 10.16 8.91 27.09
CA GLU A 24 10.07 8.04 25.91
C GLU A 24 10.36 6.59 26.31
N VAL A 25 9.31 5.78 26.41
CA VAL A 25 9.41 4.35 26.75
C VAL A 25 9.67 3.55 25.47
N PRO A 26 10.56 2.53 25.48
CA PRO A 26 10.76 1.67 24.33
C PRO A 26 9.46 0.96 23.92
N LEU A 27 9.31 0.72 22.61
CA LEU A 27 8.12 0.07 22.05
C LEU A 27 7.96 -1.35 22.61
N ARG A 28 6.80 -1.59 23.22
CA ARG A 28 6.38 -2.89 23.73
C ARG A 28 6.41 -3.96 22.63
N PRO A 29 6.82 -5.21 22.92
CA PRO A 29 6.86 -6.29 21.95
C PRO A 29 5.53 -6.54 21.22
N SER A 30 4.39 -6.39 21.92
CA SER A 30 3.05 -6.52 21.32
C SER A 30 2.78 -5.48 20.22
N GLY A 31 3.28 -4.26 20.39
CA GLY A 31 3.17 -3.18 19.41
C GLY A 31 4.07 -3.35 18.18
N ARG A 32 4.97 -4.35 18.18
CA ARG A 32 5.81 -4.69 17.03
C ARG A 32 5.11 -5.64 16.04
N LYS A 33 3.96 -6.23 16.43
CA LYS A 33 3.22 -7.16 15.56
C LYS A 33 2.67 -6.41 14.34
N GLY A 34 3.01 -6.91 13.14
CA GLY A 34 2.58 -6.30 11.87
C GLY A 34 3.38 -5.07 11.43
N VAL A 35 4.47 -4.71 12.14
CA VAL A 35 5.33 -3.55 11.83
C VAL A 35 6.72 -4.05 11.41
N SER A 36 7.33 -3.43 10.39
CA SER A 36 8.71 -3.71 9.99
C SER A 36 9.72 -3.00 10.90
N LEU A 37 10.84 -3.66 11.21
CA LEU A 37 11.95 -3.11 12.00
C LEU A 37 12.85 -2.13 11.22
N SER A 38 12.54 -1.84 9.96
CA SER A 38 13.28 -0.90 9.12
C SER A 38 12.34 0.12 8.50
N ALA A 39 12.02 1.16 9.26
CA ALA A 39 11.47 2.41 8.74
C ALA A 39 12.46 3.54 9.05
N SER A 40 13.60 3.52 8.38
CA SER A 40 14.40 4.72 8.14
C SER A 40 13.54 5.70 7.32
N ARG A 41 12.85 6.58 8.06
CA ARG A 41 12.33 7.91 7.70
C ARG A 41 11.97 8.14 6.22
N CYS A 42 10.69 8.02 5.86
CA CYS A 42 10.15 8.87 4.80
C CYS A 42 9.82 10.24 5.40
N ASN A 43 10.68 11.22 5.10
CA ASN A 43 10.39 12.64 5.26
C ASN A 43 9.35 13.03 4.18
N ALA A 44 8.07 12.87 4.48
CA ALA A 44 7.00 13.55 3.75
C ALA A 44 6.36 14.55 4.72
N ARG A 45 7.00 15.72 4.78
CA ARG A 45 6.55 16.89 5.52
C ARG A 45 5.61 17.69 4.61
N SER A 46 4.35 17.31 4.57
CA SER A 46 3.27 18.26 4.32
C SER A 46 2.01 17.78 5.02
N PHE A 47 1.50 18.71 5.82
CA PHE A 47 0.32 18.61 6.67
C PHE A 47 -0.88 18.08 5.89
N PHE A 48 -1.71 17.30 6.58
CA PHE A 48 -3.04 16.82 6.16
C PHE A 48 -3.10 15.46 5.44
N CYS A 49 -2.91 14.38 6.21
CA CYS A 49 -3.59 13.12 5.93
C CYS A 49 -3.80 12.30 7.21
N CYS A 50 -4.80 12.67 8.01
CA CYS A 50 -5.39 11.78 9.00
C CYS A 50 -6.40 10.88 8.28
N PHE A 51 -5.97 9.70 7.80
CA PHE A 51 -6.71 8.41 7.88
C PHE A 51 -5.98 7.23 7.21
N CYS A 52 -4.71 6.98 7.55
CA CYS A 52 -4.04 5.73 7.15
C CYS A 52 -4.26 4.62 8.20
N VAL A 53 -5.46 4.03 8.27
CA VAL A 53 -5.72 2.82 9.09
C VAL A 53 -5.60 1.52 8.28
N ASP A 54 -5.28 1.57 6.98
CA ASP A 54 -5.35 0.36 6.14
C ASP A 54 -4.12 0.12 5.26
N GLY A 55 -3.00 0.75 5.60
CA GLY A 55 -1.72 0.54 4.94
C GLY A 55 -0.91 -0.61 5.54
N CYS A 56 -1.43 -1.85 5.63
CA CYS A 56 -0.59 -3.01 6.01
C CYS A 56 -1.15 -4.37 5.52
N ASP A 57 -1.11 -4.64 4.22
CA ASP A 57 -0.97 -6.04 3.69
C ASP A 57 0.40 -6.14 3.03
N ARG A 58 1.10 -5.00 2.88
CA ARG A 58 2.50 -4.91 2.49
C ARG A 58 3.47 -5.01 3.67
N MET A 59 3.01 -5.36 4.86
CA MET A 59 3.90 -5.44 6.01
C MET A 59 3.63 -6.70 6.81
N THR A 60 4.43 -7.70 6.51
CA THR A 60 4.85 -8.64 7.54
C THR A 60 6.28 -9.02 7.26
N LEU A 61 7.16 -8.71 8.21
CA LEU A 61 7.69 -9.68 9.17
C LEU A 61 8.96 -10.32 8.59
N VAL A 62 9.93 -10.54 9.47
CA VAL A 62 11.10 -11.44 9.36
C VAL A 62 11.34 -12.02 7.95
N LYS A 63 12.52 -11.81 7.35
CA LYS A 63 12.92 -12.20 5.97
C LYS A 63 12.23 -13.46 5.40
N ARG A 64 12.05 -14.49 6.23
CA ARG A 64 11.28 -15.72 5.95
C ARG A 64 9.83 -15.48 5.46
N ALA A 65 9.03 -14.65 6.11
CA ALA A 65 7.61 -14.47 5.76
C ALA A 65 7.40 -13.77 4.41
N TRP A 66 8.29 -12.83 4.06
CA TRP A 66 8.29 -12.20 2.73
C TRP A 66 8.58 -13.21 1.63
N PHE A 67 9.60 -14.05 1.82
CA PHE A 67 9.99 -15.09 0.86
C PHE A 67 8.85 -16.10 0.63
N VAL A 68 8.27 -16.62 1.72
CA VAL A 68 7.15 -17.57 1.64
C VAL A 68 5.93 -16.98 0.90
N ARG A 69 5.61 -15.70 1.14
CA ARG A 69 4.49 -15.02 0.44
C ARG A 69 4.73 -14.79 -1.04
N HIS A 70 5.99 -14.60 -1.47
CA HIS A 70 6.32 -14.50 -2.90
C HIS A 70 6.16 -15.87 -3.58
N LEU A 71 6.75 -16.92 -2.99
CA LEU A 71 6.65 -18.28 -3.51
C LEU A 71 5.20 -18.74 -3.67
N ILE A 72 4.35 -18.53 -2.66
CA ILE A 72 2.93 -18.95 -2.74
C ILE A 72 2.19 -18.23 -3.89
N ARG A 73 2.50 -16.96 -4.14
CA ARG A 73 1.86 -16.19 -5.23
C ARG A 73 2.30 -16.65 -6.61
N GLU A 74 3.53 -17.15 -6.74
CA GLU A 74 4.03 -17.76 -7.98
C GLU A 74 3.38 -19.11 -8.25
N VAL A 75 3.24 -19.95 -7.22
CA VAL A 75 2.66 -21.31 -7.33
C VAL A 75 1.13 -21.28 -7.51
N ALA A 76 0.41 -20.51 -6.69
CA ALA A 76 -1.06 -20.52 -6.67
C ALA A 76 -1.70 -19.53 -7.66
N GLY A 77 -0.95 -18.54 -8.16
CA GLY A 77 -1.44 -17.51 -9.07
C GLY A 77 -2.49 -16.56 -8.45
N LEU A 78 -3.23 -15.86 -9.31
CA LEU A 78 -4.26 -14.89 -8.90
C LEU A 78 -5.62 -15.56 -8.69
N ALA A 79 -6.36 -15.09 -7.68
CA ALA A 79 -7.73 -15.53 -7.44
C ALA A 79 -8.70 -15.00 -8.52
N PRO A 80 -9.87 -15.64 -8.75
CA PRO A 80 -10.78 -15.27 -9.85
C PRO A 80 -11.40 -13.87 -9.72
N TYR A 81 -11.50 -13.31 -8.52
CA TYR A 81 -11.91 -11.90 -8.35
C TYR A 81 -10.76 -10.92 -8.62
N GLU A 82 -9.51 -11.32 -8.36
CA GLU A 82 -8.32 -10.52 -8.63
C GLU A 82 -8.08 -10.41 -10.13
N LYS A 83 -8.27 -11.51 -10.87
CA LYS A 83 -8.27 -11.52 -12.35
C LYS A 83 -9.30 -10.54 -12.93
N ARG A 84 -10.55 -10.57 -12.45
CA ARG A 84 -11.60 -9.61 -12.86
C ARG A 84 -11.25 -8.15 -12.53
N ILE A 85 -10.55 -7.89 -11.42
CA ILE A 85 -10.06 -6.54 -11.10
C ILE A 85 -8.99 -6.12 -12.11
N THR A 86 -8.03 -7.00 -12.45
CA THR A 86 -7.01 -6.68 -13.46
C THR A 86 -7.60 -6.41 -14.84
N GLU A 87 -8.64 -7.14 -15.25
CA GLU A 87 -9.36 -6.92 -16.50
C GLU A 87 -10.02 -5.54 -16.53
N LEU A 88 -10.72 -5.16 -15.45
CA LEU A 88 -11.35 -3.84 -15.34
C LEU A 88 -10.31 -2.70 -15.32
N LEU A 89 -9.14 -2.94 -14.72
CA LEU A 89 -8.04 -1.98 -14.68
C LEU A 89 -7.32 -1.86 -16.03
N ARG A 90 -7.33 -2.87 -16.90
CA ARG A 90 -6.83 -2.76 -18.28
C ARG A 90 -7.68 -1.80 -19.12
N VAL A 91 -8.99 -1.77 -18.88
CA VAL A 91 -9.95 -0.88 -19.55
C VAL A 91 -10.08 0.47 -18.82
N CYS A 92 -9.20 0.77 -17.86
CA CYS A 92 -9.19 2.02 -17.06
C CYS A 92 -10.51 2.29 -16.28
N LYS A 93 -11.35 1.26 -16.04
CA LYS A 93 -12.65 1.39 -15.34
C LYS A 93 -12.49 1.29 -13.82
N ASP A 94 -11.75 2.22 -13.25
CA ASP A 94 -11.35 2.24 -11.85
C ASP A 94 -12.50 2.31 -10.84
N LYS A 95 -13.51 3.12 -11.11
CA LYS A 95 -14.70 3.20 -10.23
C LYS A 95 -15.47 1.89 -10.21
N ARG A 96 -15.56 1.17 -11.34
CA ARG A 96 -16.21 -0.15 -11.42
C ARG A 96 -15.37 -1.23 -10.72
N ALA A 97 -14.05 -1.21 -10.91
CA ALA A 97 -13.12 -2.07 -10.19
C ALA A 97 -13.22 -1.88 -8.67
N LEU A 98 -13.31 -0.63 -8.20
CA LEU A 98 -13.45 -0.31 -6.78
C LEU A 98 -14.80 -0.77 -6.21
N LYS A 99 -15.90 -0.63 -6.96
CA LYS A 99 -17.21 -1.19 -6.57
C LYS A 99 -17.17 -2.71 -6.44
N LEU A 100 -16.53 -3.41 -7.37
CA LEU A 100 -16.37 -4.87 -7.33
C LEU A 100 -15.50 -5.29 -6.13
N ALA A 101 -14.37 -4.63 -5.92
CA ALA A 101 -13.48 -4.89 -4.78
C ALA A 101 -14.16 -4.61 -3.44
N LYS A 102 -14.93 -3.53 -3.31
CA LYS A 102 -15.72 -3.22 -2.11
C LYS A 102 -16.76 -4.31 -1.84
N ARG A 103 -17.48 -4.77 -2.88
CA ARG A 103 -18.46 -5.86 -2.74
C ARG A 103 -17.82 -7.19 -2.29
N LYS A 104 -16.54 -7.42 -2.59
CA LYS A 104 -15.82 -8.65 -2.21
C LYS A 104 -15.08 -8.56 -0.88
N LEU A 105 -14.53 -7.39 -0.53
CA LEU A 105 -13.68 -7.18 0.65
C LEU A 105 -14.39 -6.44 1.80
N GLY A 106 -15.60 -5.92 1.55
CA GLY A 106 -16.44 -5.19 2.49
C GLY A 106 -16.10 -3.70 2.59
N THR A 107 -14.89 -3.35 3.05
CA THR A 107 -14.53 -1.96 3.35
C THR A 107 -13.87 -1.25 2.17
N HIS A 108 -14.05 0.08 2.10
CA HIS A 108 -13.44 0.92 1.05
C HIS A 108 -11.92 0.92 1.08
N LYS A 109 -11.32 0.84 2.26
CA LYS A 109 -9.88 0.98 2.42
C LYS A 109 -9.13 -0.29 2.00
N ARG A 110 -9.64 -1.47 2.39
CA ARG A 110 -9.17 -2.77 1.86
C ARG A 110 -9.34 -2.84 0.34
N ALA A 111 -10.45 -2.31 -0.19
CA ALA A 111 -10.67 -2.25 -1.64
C ALA A 111 -9.66 -1.36 -2.38
N LYS A 112 -9.34 -0.16 -1.84
CA LYS A 112 -8.30 0.72 -2.40
C LYS A 112 -6.93 0.04 -2.44
N LYS A 113 -6.57 -0.60 -1.33
CA LYS A 113 -5.33 -1.36 -1.18
C LYS A 113 -5.23 -2.52 -2.19
N LYS A 114 -6.30 -3.29 -2.36
CA LYS A 114 -6.34 -4.38 -3.35
C LYS A 114 -6.33 -3.87 -4.79
N ARG A 115 -6.90 -2.69 -5.08
CA ARG A 115 -6.75 -2.03 -6.38
C ARG A 115 -5.30 -1.63 -6.65
N GLU A 116 -4.61 -1.06 -5.66
CA GLU A 116 -3.19 -0.71 -5.77
C GLU A 116 -2.31 -1.96 -5.96
N GLU A 117 -2.58 -3.05 -5.25
CA GLU A 117 -1.88 -4.33 -5.46
C GLU A 117 -2.04 -4.85 -6.90
N MET A 118 -3.26 -4.80 -7.45
CA MET A 118 -3.52 -5.25 -8.83
C MET A 118 -2.91 -4.32 -9.88
N ALA A 119 -2.85 -3.01 -9.60
CA ALA A 119 -2.12 -2.05 -10.41
C ALA A 119 -0.60 -2.31 -10.38
N ASP A 120 -0.05 -2.70 -9.22
CA ASP A 120 1.36 -3.09 -9.07
C ASP A 120 1.68 -4.35 -9.89
N VAL A 121 0.79 -5.34 -9.92
CA VAL A 121 0.95 -6.53 -10.76
C VAL A 121 1.00 -6.15 -12.24
N LEU A 122 0.08 -5.30 -12.71
CA LEU A 122 0.10 -4.81 -14.09
C LEU A 122 1.37 -4.01 -14.42
N ARG A 123 1.85 -3.18 -13.48
CA ARG A 123 3.12 -2.47 -13.63
C ARG A 123 4.29 -3.45 -13.76
N ARG A 124 4.40 -4.45 -12.88
CA ARG A 124 5.45 -5.48 -12.94
C ARG A 124 5.41 -6.26 -14.24
N MET A 125 4.22 -6.65 -14.71
CA MET A 125 4.07 -7.33 -16.00
C MET A 125 4.55 -6.47 -17.15
N ARG A 126 4.18 -5.17 -17.17
CA ARG A 126 4.66 -4.22 -18.19
C ARG A 126 6.18 -4.01 -18.16
N TYR A 127 6.77 -3.91 -16.96
CA TYR A 127 8.23 -3.81 -16.83
C TYR A 127 8.94 -5.09 -17.27
N ALA A 128 8.41 -6.26 -16.91
CA ALA A 128 8.98 -7.54 -17.34
C ALA A 128 8.90 -7.70 -18.86
N SER A 129 7.76 -7.37 -19.48
CA SER A 129 7.63 -7.40 -20.94
C SER A 129 8.54 -6.39 -21.64
N ALA A 130 8.67 -5.18 -21.09
CA ALA A 130 9.54 -4.13 -21.63
C ALA A 130 11.04 -4.42 -21.43
N PHE A 131 11.40 -5.10 -20.35
CA PHE A 131 12.77 -5.56 -20.09
C PHE A 131 13.16 -6.67 -21.07
N HIS A 132 12.25 -7.62 -21.30
CA HIS A 132 12.46 -8.70 -22.26
C HIS A 132 12.63 -8.16 -23.70
N SER A 133 11.80 -7.18 -24.10
CA SER A 133 11.94 -6.54 -25.41
C SER A 133 13.19 -5.67 -25.55
N ARG A 134 13.70 -5.10 -24.45
CA ARG A 134 14.94 -4.30 -24.43
C ARG A 134 16.20 -5.18 -24.49
N ILE A 135 16.19 -6.36 -23.87
CA ILE A 135 17.34 -7.29 -23.91
C ILE A 135 17.39 -8.08 -25.22
N LEU A 136 16.25 -8.51 -25.75
CA LEU A 136 16.21 -9.36 -26.95
C LEU A 136 16.20 -8.61 -28.28
N GLY A 137 16.40 -7.27 -28.29
CA GLY A 137 16.65 -6.51 -29.51
C GLY A 137 15.72 -6.84 -30.69
N GLY A 138 14.41 -7.01 -30.44
CA GLY A 138 13.46 -7.54 -31.41
C GLY A 138 12.21 -6.66 -31.55
N ASN A 139 12.19 -5.87 -32.61
CA ASN A 139 11.09 -5.10 -33.23
C ASN A 139 9.64 -5.42 -32.79
N THR A 140 8.99 -4.50 -32.05
CA THR A 140 7.52 -4.32 -32.12
C THR A 140 7.11 -2.85 -32.10
N THR A 141 7.42 -2.12 -33.17
CA THR A 141 6.60 -1.01 -33.65
C THR A 141 5.28 -1.57 -34.22
N LYS A 142 4.38 -2.14 -33.39
CA LYS A 142 3.04 -2.58 -33.86
C LYS A 142 2.08 -2.79 -32.66
N ASN A 143 1.38 -1.71 -32.32
CA ASN A 143 0.15 -1.55 -31.50
C ASN A 143 0.23 -0.47 -30.41
N LEU A 144 0.73 0.72 -30.76
CA LEU A 144 0.50 1.96 -30.00
C LEU A 144 -0.73 2.75 -30.47
N LYS A 145 -1.52 2.20 -31.38
CA LYS A 145 -2.80 2.78 -31.79
C LYS A 145 -3.87 1.83 -31.26
N ASN A 146 -4.61 2.25 -30.23
CA ASN A 146 -5.93 1.73 -29.76
C ASN A 146 -6.12 1.74 -28.22
N THR A 147 -5.19 2.30 -27.41
CA THR A 147 -5.42 2.45 -25.96
C THR A 147 -5.38 3.90 -25.46
N CYS A 148 -5.65 4.86 -26.33
CA CYS A 148 -5.91 6.25 -25.97
C CYS A 148 -7.09 6.74 -26.83
N PHE A 149 -8.13 7.28 -26.19
CA PHE A 149 -9.43 7.77 -26.69
C PHE A 149 -10.59 6.77 -26.74
N GLY A 150 -11.60 7.09 -25.92
CA GLY A 150 -12.84 6.37 -25.65
C GLY A 150 -13.41 6.80 -24.31
#